data_AF-A0A7K3F0E3-F1
#
_entry.id   AF-A0A7K3F0E3-F1
#
_cell.length_a   1.000
_cell.length_b   1.000
_cell.length_c   1.000
_cell.angle_alpha   90.00
_cell.angle_beta   90.00
_cell.angle_gamma   90.00
#
_symmetry.space_group_name_H-M   'P 1'
#
loop_
_entity.id
_entity.type
_entity.pdbx_description
1 polymer ?
#
loop_
_entity_poly.entity_id
_entity_poly.type
_entity_poly.pdbx_seq_one_letter_code
_entity_poly.pdbx_strand_id
1 'polypeptide(L)'
;RRAAEERGGLESAHRAERRVAELAEERAGLDRQERADADVLHEAETWLADWETTRTALRTRVDDAQEAATRAGQLALQRDPARRRLDAARRRDGLAADTEDARRRALASAEAAAAARAHWLDLKEQRLSGIAAELAAGLADGAPCAVCGATEHPAPARRVDGHVDREAEERALAAHQQAEERRAEAERRLGTVREALAAATAEAGDAPTARLAEQA
;
A
#
# COMPACT_ATOMS: atom_id res chain seq x y z
N ARG A 1 -9.57 -35.32 -114.80
CA ARG A 1 -10.71 -34.71 -114.07
C ARG A 1 -11.03 -35.51 -112.81
N ARG A 2 -11.47 -36.78 -112.91
CA ARG A 2 -11.75 -37.66 -111.75
C ARG A 2 -10.65 -37.72 -110.68
N ALA A 3 -9.39 -37.96 -111.06
CA ALA A 3 -8.29 -38.05 -110.08
C ALA A 3 -7.99 -36.74 -109.31
N ALA A 4 -8.32 -35.57 -109.88
CA ALA A 4 -8.16 -34.27 -109.19
C ALA A 4 -9.35 -33.98 -108.26
N GLU A 5 -10.55 -34.42 -108.65
CA GLU A 5 -11.77 -34.39 -107.82
C GLU A 5 -11.63 -35.35 -106.61
N GLU A 6 -11.10 -36.56 -106.83
CA GLU A 6 -10.80 -37.53 -105.78
C GLU A 6 -9.72 -37.00 -104.80
N ARG A 7 -8.65 -36.38 -105.31
CA ARG A 7 -7.65 -35.70 -104.46
C ARG A 7 -8.23 -34.54 -103.65
N GLY A 8 -9.07 -33.69 -104.25
CA GLY A 8 -9.75 -32.61 -103.54
C GLY A 8 -10.72 -33.11 -102.47
N GLY A 9 -11.40 -34.24 -102.73
CA GLY A 9 -12.22 -34.95 -101.76
C GLY A 9 -11.41 -35.49 -100.59
N LEU A 10 -10.25 -36.10 -100.86
CA LEU A 10 -9.33 -36.60 -99.82
C LEU A 10 -8.70 -35.47 -98.99
N GLU A 11 -8.32 -34.35 -99.60
CA GLU A 11 -7.82 -33.18 -98.87
C GLU A 11 -8.91 -32.56 -97.98
N SER A 12 -10.15 -32.54 -98.46
CA SER A 12 -11.30 -32.11 -97.66
C SER A 12 -11.57 -33.06 -96.49
N ALA A 13 -11.47 -34.38 -96.71
CA ALA A 13 -11.60 -35.38 -95.67
C ALA A 13 -10.48 -35.25 -94.62
N HIS A 14 -9.23 -35.04 -95.06
CA HIS A 14 -8.10 -34.84 -94.15
C HIS A 14 -8.23 -33.55 -93.33
N ARG A 15 -8.72 -32.45 -93.90
CA ARG A 15 -9.05 -31.22 -93.14
C ARG A 15 -10.17 -31.47 -92.13
N ALA A 16 -11.19 -32.24 -92.51
CA ALA A 16 -12.27 -32.62 -91.60
C ALA A 16 -11.75 -33.50 -90.44
N GLU A 17 -10.88 -34.46 -90.71
CA GLU A 17 -10.22 -35.30 -89.68
C GLU A 17 -9.39 -34.46 -88.71
N ARG A 18 -8.57 -33.53 -89.23
CA ARG A 18 -7.79 -32.60 -88.38
C ARG A 18 -8.70 -31.73 -87.52
N ARG A 19 -9.79 -31.20 -88.09
CA ARG A 19 -10.77 -30.40 -87.34
C ARG A 19 -11.46 -31.21 -86.25
N VAL A 20 -11.78 -32.48 -86.51
CA VAL A 20 -12.34 -33.39 -85.51
C VAL A 20 -11.33 -33.66 -84.38
N ALA A 21 -10.04 -33.85 -84.69
CA ALA A 21 -9.00 -34.04 -83.67
C ALA A 21 -8.80 -32.80 -82.79
N GLU A 22 -8.76 -31.60 -83.40
CA GLU A 22 -8.68 -30.32 -82.67
C GLU A 22 -9.89 -30.11 -81.75
N LEU A 23 -11.10 -30.38 -82.24
CA LEU A 23 -12.33 -30.30 -81.43
C LEU A 23 -12.35 -31.34 -80.30
N ALA A 24 -11.78 -32.53 -80.52
CA ALA A 24 -11.68 -33.55 -79.49
C ALA A 24 -10.69 -33.15 -78.39
N GLU A 25 -9.57 -32.51 -78.73
CA GLU A 25 -8.61 -31.98 -77.76
C GLU A 25 -9.19 -30.81 -76.98
N GLU A 26 -9.87 -29.87 -77.65
CA GLU A 26 -10.57 -28.76 -77.03
C GLU A 26 -11.63 -29.26 -76.03
N ARG A 27 -12.44 -30.23 -76.45
CA ARG A 27 -13.42 -30.89 -75.57
C ARG A 27 -12.76 -31.58 -74.38
N ALA A 28 -11.67 -32.31 -74.59
CA ALA A 28 -10.95 -32.94 -73.49
C ALA A 28 -10.35 -31.91 -72.51
N GLY A 29 -9.96 -30.73 -73.00
CA GLY A 29 -9.54 -29.59 -72.18
C GLY A 29 -10.69 -29.03 -71.35
N LEU A 30 -11.83 -28.78 -71.98
CA LEU A 30 -13.06 -28.31 -71.31
C LEU A 30 -13.55 -29.32 -70.26
N ASP A 31 -13.55 -30.62 -70.56
CA ASP A 31 -13.94 -31.67 -69.63
C ASP A 31 -13.02 -31.71 -68.38
N ARG A 32 -11.72 -31.41 -68.53
CA ARG A 32 -10.79 -31.30 -67.39
C ARG A 32 -11.07 -30.06 -66.56
N GLN A 33 -11.33 -28.93 -67.22
CA GLN A 33 -11.67 -27.68 -66.55
C GLN A 33 -12.98 -27.81 -65.76
N GLU A 34 -14.01 -28.39 -66.35
CA GLU A 34 -15.31 -28.64 -65.69
C GLU A 34 -15.13 -29.50 -64.43
N ARG A 35 -14.29 -30.54 -64.48
CA ARG A 35 -14.00 -31.37 -63.30
C ARG A 35 -13.27 -30.58 -62.20
N ALA A 36 -12.26 -29.79 -62.57
CA ALA A 36 -11.54 -28.97 -61.61
C ALA A 36 -12.46 -27.92 -60.95
N ASP A 37 -13.34 -27.29 -61.74
CA ASP A 37 -14.31 -26.32 -61.22
C ASP A 37 -15.37 -27.00 -60.33
N ALA A 38 -15.79 -28.23 -60.67
CA ALA A 38 -16.70 -29.02 -59.85
C ALA A 38 -16.07 -29.44 -58.50
N ASP A 39 -14.78 -29.80 -58.50
CA ASP A 39 -14.06 -30.12 -57.26
C ASP A 39 -13.98 -28.89 -56.33
N VAL A 40 -13.67 -27.70 -56.88
CA VAL A 40 -13.65 -26.43 -56.14
C VAL A 40 -15.03 -26.06 -55.61
N LEU A 41 -16.07 -26.23 -56.43
CA LEU A 41 -17.45 -25.99 -56.01
C LEU A 41 -17.84 -26.89 -54.83
N HIS A 42 -17.50 -28.18 -54.92
CA HIS A 42 -17.81 -29.15 -53.86
C HIS A 42 -17.10 -28.84 -52.54
N GLU A 43 -15.82 -28.44 -52.60
CA GLU A 43 -15.07 -28.00 -51.41
C GLU A 43 -15.71 -26.75 -50.79
N ALA A 44 -16.08 -25.77 -51.62
CA ALA A 44 -16.71 -24.54 -51.16
C ALA A 44 -18.10 -24.80 -50.55
N GLU A 45 -18.92 -25.66 -51.16
CA GLU A 45 -20.24 -26.06 -50.63
C GLU A 45 -20.11 -26.76 -49.29
N THR A 46 -19.13 -27.66 -49.15
CA THR A 46 -18.87 -28.36 -47.88
C THR A 46 -18.47 -27.39 -46.78
N TRP A 47 -17.58 -26.44 -47.07
CA TRP A 47 -17.17 -25.42 -46.10
C TRP A 47 -18.34 -24.47 -45.74
N LEU A 48 -19.12 -24.05 -46.74
CA LEU A 48 -20.27 -23.17 -46.53
C LEU A 48 -21.37 -23.85 -45.71
N ALA A 49 -21.55 -25.16 -45.84
CA ALA A 49 -22.52 -25.92 -45.06
C ALA A 49 -22.28 -25.81 -43.55
N ASP A 50 -21.02 -25.87 -43.10
CA ASP A 50 -20.66 -25.81 -41.67
C ASP A 50 -20.34 -24.39 -41.16
N TRP A 51 -20.16 -23.43 -42.08
CA TRP A 51 -19.74 -22.08 -41.75
C TRP A 51 -20.73 -21.36 -40.83
N GLU A 52 -22.03 -21.45 -41.10
CA GLU A 52 -23.03 -20.75 -40.29
C GLU A 52 -23.07 -21.28 -38.84
N THR A 53 -22.93 -22.59 -38.67
CA THR A 53 -22.84 -23.24 -37.35
C THR A 53 -21.58 -22.79 -36.62
N THR A 54 -20.42 -22.81 -37.30
CA THR A 54 -19.14 -22.37 -36.73
C THR A 54 -19.20 -20.89 -36.31
N ARG A 55 -19.71 -20.03 -37.19
CA ARG A 55 -19.88 -18.59 -36.93
C ARG A 55 -20.77 -18.35 -35.72
N THR A 56 -21.90 -19.05 -35.63
CA THR A 56 -22.84 -18.92 -34.52
C THR A 56 -22.20 -19.36 -33.21
N ALA A 57 -21.53 -20.52 -33.19
CA ALA A 57 -20.82 -21.01 -32.01
C ALA A 57 -19.73 -20.05 -31.53
N LEU A 58 -18.94 -19.47 -32.45
CA LEU A 58 -17.93 -18.47 -32.11
C LEU A 58 -18.56 -17.18 -31.59
N ARG A 59 -19.69 -16.73 -32.18
CA ARG A 59 -20.42 -15.54 -31.70
C ARG A 59 -20.90 -15.75 -30.27
N THR A 60 -21.57 -16.87 -29.99
CA THR A 60 -22.04 -17.21 -28.63
C THR A 60 -20.88 -17.22 -27.64
N ARG A 61 -19.74 -17.83 -27.98
CA ARG A 61 -18.55 -17.83 -27.10
C ARG A 61 -18.00 -16.43 -26.81
N VAL A 62 -18.06 -15.53 -27.80
CA VAL A 62 -17.66 -14.12 -27.61
C VAL A 62 -18.64 -13.42 -26.68
N ASP A 63 -19.94 -13.62 -26.89
CA ASP A 63 -20.99 -13.00 -26.07
C ASP A 63 -20.88 -13.49 -24.61
N ASP A 64 -20.74 -14.81 -24.38
CA ASP A 64 -20.54 -15.42 -23.06
C ASP A 64 -19.28 -14.87 -22.35
N ALA A 65 -18.17 -14.71 -23.09
CA ALA A 65 -16.93 -14.17 -22.56
C ALA A 65 -17.08 -12.69 -22.16
N GLN A 66 -17.81 -11.90 -22.94
CA GLN A 66 -18.11 -10.50 -22.63
C GLN A 66 -19.01 -10.36 -21.40
N GLU A 67 -20.02 -11.23 -21.25
CA GLU A 67 -20.86 -11.28 -20.05
C GLU A 67 -20.07 -11.69 -18.80
N ALA A 68 -19.21 -12.70 -18.91
CA ALA A 68 -18.32 -13.12 -17.82
C ALA A 68 -17.35 -12.00 -17.41
N ALA A 69 -16.75 -11.31 -18.38
CA ALA A 69 -15.86 -10.17 -18.11
C ALA A 69 -16.60 -9.03 -17.40
N THR A 70 -17.84 -8.73 -17.82
CA THR A 70 -18.69 -7.71 -17.19
C THR A 70 -19.01 -8.07 -15.74
N ARG A 71 -19.42 -9.33 -15.48
CA ARG A 71 -19.68 -9.81 -14.11
C ARG A 71 -18.43 -9.79 -13.24
N ALA A 72 -17.28 -10.20 -13.78
CA ALA A 72 -16.00 -10.13 -13.06
C ALA A 72 -15.65 -8.68 -12.67
N GLY A 73 -15.87 -7.72 -13.57
CA GLY A 73 -15.69 -6.30 -13.29
C GLY A 73 -16.61 -5.79 -12.17
N GLN A 74 -17.89 -6.16 -12.20
CA GLN A 74 -18.86 -5.80 -11.15
C GLN A 74 -18.47 -6.36 -9.78
N LEU A 75 -18.04 -7.62 -9.71
CA LEU A 75 -17.56 -8.24 -8.47
C LEU A 75 -16.28 -7.58 -7.95
N ALA A 76 -15.34 -7.23 -8.84
CA ALA A 76 -14.13 -6.52 -8.46
C ALA A 76 -14.44 -5.15 -7.82
N LEU A 77 -15.40 -4.40 -8.38
CA LEU A 77 -15.87 -3.12 -7.83
C LEU A 77 -16.47 -3.25 -6.43
N GLN A 78 -17.06 -4.40 -6.08
CA GLN A 78 -17.61 -4.66 -4.74
C GLN A 78 -16.54 -5.14 -3.75
N ARG A 79 -15.62 -5.98 -4.22
CA ARG A 79 -14.53 -6.56 -3.41
C ARG A 79 -13.56 -5.51 -2.90
N ASP A 80 -13.20 -4.53 -3.72
CA ASP A 80 -12.16 -3.56 -3.36
C ASP A 80 -12.56 -2.65 -2.18
N PRO A 81 -13.78 -2.06 -2.14
CA PRO A 81 -14.28 -1.39 -0.95
C PRO A 81 -14.38 -2.29 0.29
N ALA A 82 -14.82 -3.55 0.13
CA ALA A 82 -14.92 -4.49 1.25
C ALA A 82 -13.55 -4.78 1.88
N ARG A 83 -12.53 -5.03 1.05
CA ARG A 83 -11.14 -5.22 1.49
C ARG A 83 -10.57 -3.98 2.17
N ARG A 84 -10.76 -2.79 1.60
CA ARG A 84 -10.29 -1.54 2.22
C ARG A 84 -10.89 -1.34 3.62
N ARG A 85 -12.19 -1.60 3.77
CA ARG A 85 -12.88 -1.51 5.07
C ARG A 85 -12.36 -2.54 6.07
N LEU A 86 -12.13 -3.78 5.64
CA LEU A 86 -11.56 -4.82 6.49
C LEU A 86 -10.15 -4.45 6.96
N ASP A 87 -9.29 -3.98 6.06
CA ASP A 87 -7.92 -3.58 6.43
C ASP A 87 -7.93 -2.37 7.36
N ALA A 88 -8.83 -1.40 7.15
CA ALA A 88 -9.05 -0.29 8.08
C ALA A 88 -9.51 -0.76 9.46
N ALA A 89 -10.42 -1.75 9.53
CA ALA A 89 -10.90 -2.30 10.80
C ALA A 89 -9.79 -3.04 11.57
N ARG A 90 -8.94 -3.80 10.87
CA ARG A 90 -7.74 -4.43 11.47
C ARG A 90 -6.76 -3.38 12.00
N ARG A 91 -6.50 -2.31 11.23
CA ARG A 91 -5.66 -1.19 11.68
C ARG A 91 -6.25 -0.51 12.91
N ARG A 92 -7.57 -0.25 12.92
CA ARG A 92 -8.28 0.33 14.07
C ARG A 92 -8.05 -0.53 15.33
N ASP A 93 -8.25 -1.83 15.23
CA ASP A 93 -8.13 -2.72 16.39
C ASP A 93 -6.68 -2.76 16.93
N GLY A 94 -5.68 -2.79 16.05
CA GLY A 94 -4.27 -2.67 16.44
C GLY A 94 -3.95 -1.32 17.09
N LEU A 95 -4.38 -0.21 16.47
CA LEU A 95 -4.17 1.15 16.97
C LEU A 95 -4.90 1.40 18.31
N ALA A 96 -6.01 0.71 18.57
CA ALA A 96 -6.70 0.79 19.86
C ALA A 96 -5.83 0.20 20.98
N ALA A 97 -5.17 -0.95 20.73
CA ALA A 97 -4.20 -1.53 21.65
C ALA A 97 -2.98 -0.63 21.84
N ASP A 98 -2.43 -0.07 20.75
CA ASP A 98 -1.30 0.86 20.79
C ASP A 98 -1.63 2.15 21.54
N THR A 99 -2.86 2.67 21.39
CA THR A 99 -3.33 3.86 22.12
C THR A 99 -3.34 3.60 23.62
N GLU A 100 -3.79 2.42 24.03
CA GLU A 100 -3.83 2.05 25.45
C GLU A 100 -2.41 1.88 26.03
N ASP A 101 -1.48 1.31 25.25
CA ASP A 101 -0.06 1.26 25.66
C ASP A 101 0.59 2.65 25.75
N ALA A 102 0.39 3.49 24.73
CA ALA A 102 0.88 4.86 24.73
C ALA A 102 0.30 5.68 25.91
N ARG A 103 -0.97 5.44 26.26
CA ARG A 103 -1.62 6.07 27.41
C ARG A 103 -0.97 5.66 28.72
N ARG A 104 -0.69 4.37 28.93
CA ARG A 104 0.03 3.89 30.12
C ARG A 104 1.42 4.51 30.24
N ARG A 105 2.16 4.58 29.12
CA ARG A 105 3.49 5.22 29.10
C ARG A 105 3.43 6.71 29.41
N ALA A 106 2.47 7.43 28.84
CA ALA A 106 2.26 8.84 29.12
C ALA A 106 1.95 9.07 30.61
N LEU A 107 1.09 8.25 31.21
CA LEU A 107 0.79 8.33 32.65
C LEU A 107 2.04 8.06 33.50
N ALA A 108 2.75 6.95 33.25
CA ALA A 108 3.97 6.62 33.98
C ALA A 108 5.06 7.71 33.86
N SER A 109 5.20 8.31 32.67
CA SER A 109 6.14 9.41 32.46
C SER A 109 5.73 10.69 33.18
N ALA A 110 4.43 10.97 33.30
CA ALA A 110 3.90 12.10 34.04
C ALA A 110 4.11 11.93 35.55
N GLU A 111 3.88 10.72 36.08
CA GLU A 111 4.18 10.37 37.48
C GLU A 111 5.67 10.52 37.79
N ALA A 112 6.55 10.02 36.91
CA ALA A 112 7.99 10.15 37.08
C ALA A 112 8.46 11.62 37.02
N ALA A 113 7.88 12.43 36.15
CA ALA A 113 8.19 13.86 36.06
C ALA A 113 7.72 14.61 37.31
N ALA A 114 6.53 14.30 37.83
CA ALA A 114 6.03 14.86 39.08
C ALA A 114 6.90 14.47 40.28
N ALA A 115 7.35 13.21 40.36
CA ALA A 115 8.25 12.75 41.42
C ALA A 115 9.62 13.43 41.34
N ALA A 116 10.20 13.56 40.14
CA ALA A 116 11.47 14.26 39.95
C ALA A 116 11.36 15.75 40.30
N ARG A 117 10.23 16.39 39.95
CA ARG A 117 9.93 17.77 40.33
C ARG A 117 9.85 17.93 41.85
N ALA A 118 9.12 17.05 42.53
CA ALA A 118 9.00 17.08 43.99
C ALA A 118 10.38 16.94 44.65
N HIS A 119 11.17 15.95 44.21
CA HIS A 119 12.52 15.75 44.72
C HIS A 119 13.44 16.98 44.53
N TRP A 120 13.41 17.60 43.33
CA TRP A 120 14.17 18.82 43.08
C TRP A 120 13.73 19.97 44.00
N LEU A 121 12.42 20.15 44.19
CA LEU A 121 11.90 21.20 45.09
C LEU A 121 12.29 20.95 46.54
N ASP A 122 12.26 19.71 47.01
CA ASP A 122 12.69 19.34 48.36
C ASP A 122 14.18 19.65 48.57
N LEU A 123 15.04 19.30 47.62
CA LEU A 123 16.47 19.62 47.70
C LEU A 123 16.74 21.12 47.65
N LYS A 124 16.00 21.85 46.80
CA LYS A 124 16.08 23.30 46.73
C LYS A 124 15.68 23.95 48.05
N GLU A 125 14.61 23.49 48.68
CA GLU A 125 14.16 23.99 49.99
C GLU A 125 15.18 23.70 51.10
N GLN A 126 15.72 22.47 51.14
CA GLN A 126 16.77 22.08 52.09
C GLN A 126 18.03 22.95 51.93
N ARG A 127 18.46 23.20 50.69
CA ARG A 127 19.61 24.07 50.41
C ARG A 127 19.36 25.51 50.84
N LEU A 128 18.18 26.06 50.56
CA LEU A 128 17.80 27.42 50.97
C LEU A 128 17.79 27.55 52.50
N SER A 129 17.32 26.52 53.21
CA SER A 129 17.37 26.47 54.68
C SER A 129 18.81 26.37 55.21
N GLY A 130 19.72 25.73 54.45
CA GLY A 130 21.15 25.61 54.76
C GLY A 130 22.04 26.74 54.24
N ILE A 131 21.49 27.79 53.61
CA ILE A 131 22.26 28.80 52.86
C ILE A 131 23.23 29.58 53.74
N ALA A 132 22.85 29.86 54.99
CA ALA A 132 23.71 30.56 55.94
C ALA A 132 25.01 29.79 56.20
N ALA A 133 24.96 28.46 56.28
CA ALA A 133 26.12 27.60 56.44
C ALA A 133 26.95 27.48 55.14
N GLU A 134 26.33 27.58 53.96
CA GLU A 134 27.07 27.69 52.69
C GLU A 134 27.90 28.97 52.65
N LEU A 135 27.26 30.11 52.95
CA LEU A 135 27.91 31.43 52.93
C LEU A 135 29.01 31.53 53.98
N ALA A 136 28.76 31.02 55.18
CA ALA A 136 29.73 31.01 56.27
C ALA A 136 30.99 30.19 55.97
N ALA A 137 30.89 29.15 55.14
CA ALA A 137 32.05 28.34 54.73
C ALA A 137 33.06 29.11 53.86
N GLY A 138 32.67 30.24 53.28
CA GLY A 138 33.55 31.13 52.51
C GLY A 138 34.18 32.27 53.32
N LEU A 139 33.90 32.36 54.62
CA LEU A 139 34.50 33.39 55.49
C LEU A 139 35.98 33.08 55.74
N ALA A 140 36.81 34.12 55.70
CA ALA A 140 38.23 34.05 56.04
C ALA A 140 38.56 35.15 57.05
N ASP A 141 39.41 34.84 58.04
CA ASP A 141 39.75 35.77 59.12
C ASP A 141 40.35 37.06 58.57
N GLY A 142 39.79 38.21 59.00
CA GLY A 142 40.23 39.54 58.58
C GLY A 142 39.78 39.97 57.18
N ALA A 143 39.15 39.11 56.39
CA ALA A 143 38.60 39.47 55.09
C ALA A 143 37.16 40.01 55.24
N PRO A 144 36.77 41.06 54.49
CA PRO A 144 35.39 41.56 54.52
C PRO A 144 34.42 40.55 53.92
N CYS A 145 33.33 40.26 54.63
CA CYS A 145 32.27 39.37 54.15
C CYS A 145 31.59 39.92 52.89
N ALA A 146 31.40 39.06 51.88
CA ALA A 146 30.79 39.44 50.61
C ALA A 146 29.31 39.88 50.70
N VAL A 147 28.62 39.57 51.80
CA VAL A 147 27.20 39.90 52.01
C VAL A 147 27.01 41.20 52.77
N CYS A 148 27.72 41.39 53.89
CA CYS A 148 27.53 42.52 54.80
C CYS A 148 28.76 43.43 54.97
N GLY A 149 29.94 43.03 54.47
CA GLY A 149 31.19 43.79 54.58
C GLY A 149 31.94 43.66 55.91
N ALA A 150 31.39 42.99 56.93
CA ALA A 150 32.04 42.83 58.23
C ALA A 150 33.24 41.86 58.18
N THR A 151 34.26 42.10 59.00
CA THR A 151 35.48 41.26 59.09
C THR A 151 35.45 40.22 60.22
N GLU A 152 34.43 40.24 61.08
CA GLU A 152 34.29 39.33 62.22
C GLU A 152 32.91 38.67 62.26
N HIS A 153 32.88 37.35 62.51
CA HIS A 153 31.66 36.55 62.70
C HIS A 153 31.88 35.59 63.89
N PRO A 154 31.44 35.95 65.12
CA PRO A 154 31.77 35.18 66.32
C PRO A 154 31.03 33.84 66.45
N ALA A 155 29.92 33.65 65.72
CA ALA A 155 29.15 32.41 65.69
C ALA A 155 28.66 32.08 64.26
N PRO A 156 29.58 31.73 63.34
CA PRO A 156 29.22 31.43 61.96
C PRO A 156 28.40 30.14 61.89
N ALA A 157 27.38 30.14 61.03
CA ALA A 157 26.57 28.95 60.79
C ALA A 157 27.42 27.80 60.27
N ARG A 158 27.19 26.57 60.76
CA ARG A 158 27.95 25.37 60.38
C ARG A 158 27.09 24.46 59.53
N ARG A 159 27.71 23.79 58.55
CA ARG A 159 27.04 22.73 57.79
C ARG A 159 26.78 21.56 58.75
N VAL A 160 25.57 21.01 58.68
CA VAL A 160 25.21 19.76 59.34
C VAL A 160 25.44 18.59 58.39
N ASP A 161 25.62 17.38 58.93
CA ASP A 161 25.72 16.17 58.13
C ASP A 161 24.45 16.01 57.28
N GLY A 162 24.62 15.76 55.97
CA GLY A 162 23.52 15.74 55.00
C GLY A 162 23.13 17.10 54.41
N HIS A 163 23.96 18.13 54.58
CA HIS A 163 23.78 19.42 53.89
C HIS A 163 23.71 19.23 52.37
N VAL A 164 22.63 19.74 51.75
CA VAL A 164 22.42 19.71 50.31
C VAL A 164 23.21 20.84 49.68
N ASP A 165 24.18 20.48 48.84
CA ASP A 165 24.97 21.45 48.09
C ASP A 165 24.31 21.83 46.75
N ARG A 166 24.88 22.84 46.10
CA ARG A 166 24.44 23.31 44.78
C ARG A 166 24.47 22.21 43.73
N GLU A 167 25.47 21.33 43.76
CA GLU A 167 25.62 20.28 42.76
C GLU A 167 24.50 19.24 42.87
N ALA A 168 24.07 18.89 44.09
CA ALA A 168 22.93 18.02 44.34
C ALA A 168 21.61 18.62 43.81
N GLU A 169 21.36 19.92 44.05
CA GLU A 169 20.20 20.61 43.48
C GLU A 169 20.24 20.61 41.93
N GLU A 170 21.39 20.92 41.33
CA GLU A 170 21.58 20.96 39.88
C GLU A 170 21.37 19.58 39.23
N ARG A 171 21.86 18.49 39.86
CA ARG A 171 21.59 17.12 39.38
C ARG A 171 20.11 16.77 39.43
N ALA A 172 19.40 17.17 40.49
CA ALA A 172 17.95 16.93 40.59
C ALA A 172 17.15 17.78 39.59
N LEU A 173 17.57 19.02 39.34
CA LEU A 173 16.99 19.86 38.29
C LEU A 173 17.17 19.22 36.91
N ALA A 174 18.37 18.73 36.59
CA ALA A 174 18.63 18.02 35.33
C ALA A 174 17.79 16.75 35.20
N ALA A 175 17.63 15.98 36.28
CA ALA A 175 16.77 14.80 36.29
C ALA A 175 15.29 15.14 36.05
N HIS A 176 14.80 16.24 36.65
CA HIS A 176 13.45 16.76 36.41
C HIS A 176 13.25 17.18 34.94
N GLN A 177 14.19 17.94 34.38
CA GLN A 177 14.13 18.37 32.97
C GLN A 177 14.08 17.17 32.02
N GLN A 178 14.92 16.16 32.22
CA GLN A 178 14.89 14.93 31.43
C GLN A 178 13.56 14.16 31.59
N ALA A 179 12.97 14.18 32.78
CA ALA A 179 11.68 13.54 32.99
C ALA A 179 10.53 14.28 32.28
N GLU A 180 10.55 15.62 32.26
CA GLU A 180 9.61 16.44 31.49
C GLU A 180 9.77 16.22 29.98
N GLU A 181 10.99 16.10 29.47
CA GLU A 181 11.24 15.77 28.05
C GLU A 181 10.64 14.42 27.65
N ARG A 182 10.87 13.38 28.47
CA ARG A 182 10.28 12.05 28.27
C ARG A 182 8.76 12.08 28.34
N ARG A 183 8.20 12.86 29.26
CA ARG A 183 6.75 13.06 29.39
C ARG A 183 6.18 13.71 28.13
N ALA A 184 6.79 14.82 27.68
CA ALA A 184 6.35 15.51 26.47
C ALA A 184 6.45 14.61 25.23
N GLU A 185 7.46 13.76 25.14
CA GLU A 185 7.58 12.76 24.07
C GLU A 185 6.47 11.70 24.13
N ALA A 186 6.18 11.15 25.31
CA ALA A 186 5.11 10.18 25.49
C ALA A 186 3.73 10.78 25.16
N GLU A 187 3.46 12.03 25.56
CA GLU A 187 2.24 12.76 25.22
C GLU A 187 2.12 12.99 23.71
N ARG A 188 3.21 13.39 23.02
CA ARG A 188 3.22 13.52 21.55
C ARG A 188 2.91 12.20 20.86
N ARG A 189 3.56 11.11 21.27
CA ARG A 189 3.31 9.76 20.72
C ARG A 189 1.86 9.33 20.93
N LEU A 190 1.29 9.57 22.11
CA LEU A 190 -0.13 9.31 22.38
C LEU A 190 -1.05 10.11 21.46
N GLY A 191 -0.73 11.38 21.20
CA GLY A 191 -1.45 12.22 20.23
C GLY A 191 -1.46 11.61 18.83
N THR A 192 -0.29 11.27 18.30
CA THR A 192 -0.14 10.66 16.96
C THR A 192 -0.92 9.35 16.82
N VAL A 193 -0.85 8.45 17.80
CA VAL A 193 -1.56 7.17 17.73
C VAL A 193 -3.07 7.37 17.81
N ARG A 194 -3.55 8.35 18.60
CA ARG A 194 -4.98 8.69 18.67
C ARG A 194 -5.51 9.26 17.36
N GLU A 195 -4.75 10.12 16.69
CA GLU A 195 -5.12 10.65 15.37
C GLU A 195 -5.19 9.53 14.32
N ALA A 196 -4.21 8.62 14.32
CA ALA A 196 -4.22 7.45 13.44
C ALA A 196 -5.43 6.54 13.74
N LEU A 197 -5.77 6.31 15.02
CA LEU A 197 -6.93 5.52 15.41
C LEU A 197 -8.23 6.17 14.93
N ALA A 198 -8.38 7.49 15.06
CA ALA A 198 -9.55 8.22 14.58
C ALA A 198 -9.71 8.08 13.05
N ALA A 199 -8.63 8.22 12.29
CA ALA A 199 -8.64 8.02 10.85
C ALA A 199 -9.02 6.58 10.44
N ALA A 200 -8.41 5.57 11.09
CA ALA A 200 -8.73 4.17 10.83
C ALA A 200 -10.17 3.81 11.22
N THR A 201 -10.70 4.41 12.29
CA THR A 201 -12.09 4.24 12.72
C THR A 201 -13.06 4.83 11.68
N ALA A 202 -12.78 6.03 11.18
CA ALA A 202 -13.61 6.67 10.16
C ALA A 202 -13.65 5.86 8.84
N GLU A 203 -12.52 5.26 8.45
CA GLU A 203 -12.42 4.44 7.23
C GLU A 203 -13.07 3.06 7.40
N ALA A 204 -12.96 2.44 8.59
CA ALA A 204 -13.55 1.13 8.89
C ALA A 204 -15.09 1.18 9.03
N GLY A 205 -15.58 2.27 9.63
CA GLY A 205 -16.95 2.37 10.16
C GLY A 205 -17.16 1.52 11.42
N ASP A 206 -18.43 1.37 11.81
CA ASP A 206 -18.81 0.77 13.10
C ASP A 206 -18.87 -0.77 13.10
N ALA A 207 -18.65 -1.41 11.95
CA ALA A 207 -18.74 -2.86 11.86
C ALA A 207 -17.55 -3.54 12.58
N PRO A 208 -17.80 -4.64 13.31
CA PRO A 208 -16.72 -5.47 13.85
C PRO A 208 -15.87 -6.09 12.75
N THR A 209 -14.57 -6.23 13.01
CA THR A 209 -13.60 -6.81 12.05
C THR A 209 -13.98 -8.22 11.63
N ALA A 210 -14.52 -9.04 12.54
CA ALA A 210 -14.99 -10.39 12.22
C ALA A 210 -16.11 -10.39 11.17
N ARG A 211 -17.12 -9.51 11.32
CA ARG A 211 -18.21 -9.38 10.33
C ARG A 211 -17.69 -8.89 8.98
N LEU A 212 -16.75 -7.94 8.97
CA LEU A 212 -16.16 -7.46 7.72
C LEU A 212 -15.31 -8.54 7.02
N ALA A 213 -14.70 -9.45 7.79
CA ALA A 213 -13.93 -10.57 7.24
C ALA A 213 -14.82 -11.62 6.56
N GLU A 214 -16.06 -11.81 7.01
CA GLU A 214 -17.05 -12.67 6.34
C GLU A 214 -17.57 -12.05 5.03
N GLN A 215 -17.42 -10.74 4.84
CA GLN A 215 -17.96 -9.97 3.72
C GLN A 215 -16.93 -9.62 2.63
N ALA A 216 -15.64 -9.88 2.86
CA ALA A 216 -14.52 -9.46 1.99
C ALA A 216 -13.83 -10.64 1.31
#